data_AF-A0A956BKI3-F1
#
_entry.id   AF-A0A956BKI3-F1
#
_cell.length_a   1.000
_cell.length_b   1.000
_cell.length_c   1.000
_cell.angle_alpha   90.00
_cell.angle_beta   90.00
_cell.angle_gamma   90.00
#
_symmetry.space_group_name_H-M   'P 1'
#
loop_
_entity.id
_entity.type
_entity.pdbx_description
1 polymer ?
#
loop_
_entity_poly.entity_id
_entity_poly.type
_entity_poly.pdbx_seq_one_letter_code
_entity_poly.pdbx_strand_id
1 'polypeptide(L)'
;ISGLGALGCQDQDGDGWGSTVTQLACTAPAGWVAILGDCNDTAPAVHPDAIETCDGTDTNCAGGDADAVDATTFYVDSDHDGHGGPTEQAACVQVLGLSTTNDDCDDAEPTTSPSEAEVCNDGVDNDCDGETDTDAANVPWYPDVDEDGWGDATATPIDACEAPSPGYVSRGQDCDDGDDTIFPGADELCTPLGGVPVDEDCDGQIDTDAVDRVVLFPDLDGDGAGAGIATLVCPGPGAALDGSDCDDNDPDVFPLQFDGCDGIDTNCNGILDEDGLVLAYEDLDLDGWGTTGVVVGCVLPAGMADQAGDCDDTDPAIHPEADEVCDLFDNDCDDAIDDDDPDGVTGSGVRTSWADLDADGWGAGPALLTCDVPAGRVEQDGDCDDEEADVSPGAPEVCNGRDDDCDRLVDEDAVDAVTGYPDGDGDGVSSPDPLSTCDPLFGLSAEPGDDCDDDDPERFPGATEIPGNGIDEDCDGADLAISTVDLGLACRTASPSFSPWLWLRRR
;
A
#
# COMPACT_ATOMS: atom_id res chain seq x y z
N ILE A 1 37.99 -25.08 -138.83
CA ILE A 1 36.89 -24.10 -139.00
C ILE A 1 35.60 -24.90 -139.16
N SER A 2 34.60 -24.85 -138.29
CA SER A 2 34.57 -24.48 -136.87
C SER A 2 33.41 -25.27 -136.27
N GLY A 3 33.69 -26.33 -135.51
CA GLY A 3 32.67 -27.07 -134.77
C GLY A 3 32.49 -26.43 -133.41
N LEU A 4 31.59 -25.44 -133.30
CA LEU A 4 31.09 -25.01 -132.00
C LEU A 4 30.26 -26.16 -131.45
N GLY A 5 30.73 -26.80 -130.37
CA GLY A 5 29.89 -27.70 -129.59
C GLY A 5 28.81 -26.89 -128.88
N ALA A 6 27.60 -27.45 -128.80
CA ALA A 6 26.60 -26.95 -127.87
C ALA A 6 26.94 -27.50 -126.48
N LEU A 7 26.88 -26.65 -125.46
CA LEU A 7 26.88 -27.09 -124.07
C LEU A 7 25.47 -27.59 -123.78
N GLY A 8 25.34 -28.86 -123.41
CA GLY A 8 24.14 -29.40 -122.81
C GLY A 8 24.27 -29.44 -121.30
N CYS A 9 23.16 -29.24 -120.61
CA CYS A 9 22.93 -29.54 -119.20
C CYS A 9 22.21 -30.88 -119.12
N GLN A 10 22.50 -31.71 -118.11
CA GLN A 10 21.83 -33.00 -117.94
C GLN A 10 20.35 -32.77 -117.62
N ASP A 11 19.48 -33.58 -118.22
CA ASP A 11 18.01 -33.57 -118.08
C ASP A 11 17.60 -35.05 -117.91
N GLN A 12 17.57 -35.51 -116.65
CA GLN A 12 17.39 -36.90 -116.29
C GLN A 12 15.91 -37.27 -116.07
N ASP A 13 15.04 -36.32 -115.78
CA ASP A 13 13.60 -36.54 -115.61
C ASP A 13 12.73 -36.12 -116.80
N GLY A 14 13.24 -35.27 -117.70
CA GLY A 14 12.65 -34.95 -119.00
C GLY A 14 11.78 -33.69 -119.04
N ASP A 15 11.92 -32.76 -118.09
CA ASP A 15 11.06 -31.57 -118.00
C ASP A 15 11.44 -30.40 -118.96
N GLY A 16 12.66 -30.40 -119.49
CA GLY A 16 13.16 -29.39 -120.42
C GLY A 16 14.15 -28.38 -119.83
N TRP A 17 14.31 -28.37 -118.51
CA TRP A 17 15.38 -27.73 -117.76
C TRP A 17 16.48 -28.75 -117.48
N GLY A 18 17.63 -28.25 -117.02
CA GLY A 18 18.77 -29.11 -116.79
C GLY A 18 19.68 -28.62 -115.69
N SER A 19 20.37 -29.58 -115.09
CA SER A 19 21.16 -29.38 -113.89
C SER A 19 22.54 -28.82 -114.16
N THR A 20 23.28 -28.55 -113.09
CA THR A 20 24.66 -28.06 -113.15
C THR A 20 25.65 -29.07 -113.80
N VAL A 21 25.23 -30.32 -114.03
CA VAL A 21 26.03 -31.31 -114.75
C VAL A 21 26.01 -30.98 -116.24
N THR A 22 27.15 -30.56 -116.79
CA THR A 22 27.24 -30.11 -118.20
C THR A 22 28.17 -30.97 -119.07
N GLN A 23 27.82 -31.11 -120.35
CA GLN A 23 28.59 -31.84 -121.36
C GLN A 23 28.63 -31.08 -122.68
N LEU A 24 29.82 -30.96 -123.28
CA LEU A 24 30.01 -30.34 -124.58
C LEU A 24 29.89 -31.38 -125.71
N ALA A 25 28.89 -31.25 -126.57
CA ALA A 25 28.62 -32.17 -127.68
C ALA A 25 28.32 -31.44 -129.00
N CYS A 26 28.48 -32.13 -130.14
CA CYS A 26 28.13 -31.54 -131.45
C CYS A 26 26.61 -31.46 -131.70
N THR A 27 25.83 -32.23 -130.94
CA THR A 27 24.37 -32.24 -130.85
C THR A 27 24.04 -32.67 -129.43
N ALA A 28 23.02 -32.09 -128.80
CA ALA A 28 22.58 -32.52 -127.47
C ALA A 28 22.30 -34.03 -127.45
N PRO A 29 22.90 -34.82 -126.53
CA PRO A 29 22.53 -36.22 -126.35
C PRO A 29 21.09 -36.33 -125.84
N ALA A 30 20.47 -37.52 -125.93
CA ALA A 30 19.17 -37.74 -125.30
C ALA A 30 19.31 -37.67 -123.77
N GLY A 31 18.40 -36.96 -123.09
CA GLY A 31 18.49 -36.62 -121.66
C GLY A 31 19.43 -35.45 -121.37
N TRP A 32 19.51 -34.47 -122.29
CA TRP A 32 20.29 -33.24 -122.14
C TRP A 32 19.60 -32.07 -122.86
N VAL A 33 19.55 -30.91 -122.21
CA VAL A 33 18.92 -29.68 -122.72
C VAL A 33 19.89 -28.51 -122.77
N ALA A 34 19.48 -27.39 -123.38
CA ALA A 34 20.30 -26.18 -123.48
C ALA A 34 20.01 -25.14 -122.38
N ILE A 35 19.03 -25.40 -121.52
CA ILE A 35 18.57 -24.48 -120.47
C ILE A 35 19.14 -24.98 -119.13
N LEU A 36 19.68 -24.07 -118.33
CA LEU A 36 20.20 -24.34 -116.98
C LEU A 36 19.27 -23.68 -115.97
N GLY A 37 18.97 -24.37 -114.87
CA GLY A 37 18.22 -23.78 -113.77
C GLY A 37 17.47 -24.78 -112.89
N ASP A 38 17.38 -26.03 -113.32
CA ASP A 38 16.82 -27.11 -112.53
C ASP A 38 17.69 -27.39 -111.28
N CYS A 39 17.03 -27.36 -110.12
CA CYS A 39 17.60 -27.60 -108.79
C CYS A 39 17.42 -29.05 -108.30
N ASN A 40 16.61 -29.88 -108.99
CA ASN A 40 16.35 -31.28 -108.69
C ASN A 40 16.05 -32.13 -109.96
N ASP A 41 17.12 -32.46 -110.70
CA ASP A 41 17.27 -33.34 -111.91
C ASP A 41 16.75 -34.79 -111.77
N THR A 42 15.77 -35.01 -110.89
CA THR A 42 15.08 -36.27 -110.63
C THR A 42 13.58 -36.10 -110.37
N ALA A 43 13.05 -34.87 -110.40
CA ALA A 43 11.69 -34.51 -110.08
C ALA A 43 11.14 -33.53 -111.15
N PRO A 44 10.45 -34.00 -112.21
CA PRO A 44 10.07 -33.21 -113.40
C PRO A 44 8.89 -32.25 -113.17
N ALA A 45 8.68 -31.83 -111.92
CA ALA A 45 7.79 -30.76 -111.50
C ALA A 45 8.58 -29.61 -110.84
N VAL A 46 9.89 -29.77 -110.60
CA VAL A 46 10.77 -28.84 -109.90
C VAL A 46 11.65 -28.14 -110.91
N HIS A 47 11.20 -26.99 -111.41
CA HIS A 47 11.89 -26.24 -112.45
C HIS A 47 11.52 -24.74 -112.45
N PRO A 48 12.37 -23.83 -112.97
CA PRO A 48 12.12 -22.38 -112.97
C PRO A 48 10.79 -21.84 -113.54
N ASP A 49 10.08 -22.60 -114.38
CA ASP A 49 8.75 -22.22 -114.89
C ASP A 49 7.58 -22.75 -114.03
N ALA A 50 7.83 -23.37 -112.88
CA ALA A 50 6.80 -23.94 -112.02
C ALA A 50 6.07 -22.87 -111.18
N ILE A 51 4.91 -23.22 -110.64
CA ILE A 51 4.19 -22.38 -109.67
C ILE A 51 4.59 -22.85 -108.28
N GLU A 52 5.16 -21.94 -107.50
CA GLU A 52 5.54 -22.18 -106.12
C GLU A 52 4.31 -22.22 -105.21
N THR A 53 4.25 -23.21 -104.34
CA THR A 53 3.19 -23.38 -103.33
C THR A 53 3.80 -23.86 -102.01
N CYS A 54 3.14 -23.51 -100.90
CA CYS A 54 3.56 -23.83 -99.53
C CYS A 54 3.54 -25.34 -99.17
N ASP A 55 4.42 -26.15 -99.77
CA ASP A 55 4.52 -27.61 -99.55
C ASP A 55 5.86 -28.10 -98.97
N GLY A 56 6.84 -27.20 -98.79
CA GLY A 56 8.19 -27.48 -98.29
C GLY A 56 9.21 -27.82 -99.38
N THR A 57 8.88 -27.62 -100.66
CA THR A 57 9.74 -27.89 -101.81
C THR A 57 9.89 -26.64 -102.68
N ASP A 58 11.12 -26.12 -102.80
CA ASP A 58 11.53 -25.08 -103.76
C ASP A 58 11.26 -25.57 -105.20
N THR A 59 10.03 -25.40 -105.67
CA THR A 59 9.49 -26.03 -106.86
C THR A 59 9.81 -25.20 -108.10
N ASN A 60 9.90 -23.88 -107.95
CA ASN A 60 10.38 -22.95 -108.98
C ASN A 60 11.89 -22.69 -108.92
N CYS A 61 12.63 -23.31 -108.01
CA CYS A 61 14.08 -23.12 -107.83
C CYS A 61 14.50 -21.64 -107.63
N ALA A 62 13.62 -20.80 -107.07
CA ALA A 62 13.76 -19.34 -107.07
C ALA A 62 13.68 -18.67 -105.68
N GLY A 63 13.82 -19.44 -104.59
CA GLY A 63 13.89 -18.87 -103.24
C GLY A 63 13.41 -19.77 -102.12
N GLY A 64 12.98 -21.01 -102.43
CA GLY A 64 12.14 -21.80 -101.54
C GLY A 64 10.74 -21.21 -101.45
N ASP A 65 9.94 -21.72 -100.52
CA ASP A 65 8.53 -21.37 -100.34
C ASP A 65 8.23 -19.87 -100.04
N ALA A 66 9.23 -18.98 -100.04
CA ALA A 66 9.09 -17.56 -99.72
C ALA A 66 8.37 -16.73 -100.81
N ASP A 67 8.36 -17.19 -102.06
CA ASP A 67 7.59 -16.59 -103.16
C ASP A 67 6.37 -17.41 -103.60
N ALA A 68 5.94 -18.36 -102.74
CA ALA A 68 4.74 -19.17 -102.93
C ALA A 68 3.47 -18.31 -103.15
N VAL A 69 2.66 -18.69 -104.15
CA VAL A 69 1.46 -17.91 -104.52
C VAL A 69 0.30 -18.02 -103.53
N ASP A 70 0.40 -18.97 -102.59
CA ASP A 70 -0.54 -19.19 -101.49
C ASP A 70 0.06 -18.85 -100.10
N ALA A 71 1.21 -18.16 -100.06
CA ALA A 71 1.73 -17.57 -98.84
C ALA A 71 0.73 -16.57 -98.23
N THR A 72 0.59 -16.61 -96.91
CA THR A 72 -0.26 -15.69 -96.13
C THR A 72 0.58 -14.49 -95.68
N THR A 73 0.00 -13.29 -95.71
CA THR A 73 0.61 -12.11 -95.09
C THR A 73 0.45 -12.19 -93.57
N PHE A 74 1.57 -12.17 -92.87
CA PHE A 74 1.69 -11.95 -91.44
C PHE A 74 2.30 -10.57 -91.18
N TYR A 75 2.27 -10.14 -89.93
CA TYR A 75 2.99 -8.98 -89.45
C TYR A 75 4.29 -9.44 -88.79
N VAL A 76 5.36 -8.69 -88.95
CA VAL A 76 6.58 -8.90 -88.16
C VAL A 76 6.24 -8.64 -86.71
N ASP A 77 6.78 -9.50 -85.86
CA ASP A 77 6.70 -9.52 -84.40
C ASP A 77 8.16 -9.49 -83.96
N SER A 78 8.71 -8.29 -83.70
CA SER A 78 10.18 -8.13 -83.58
C SER A 78 10.73 -8.45 -82.19
N ASP A 79 9.89 -8.45 -81.15
CA ASP A 79 10.25 -8.74 -79.77
C ASP A 79 9.79 -10.12 -79.25
N HIS A 80 8.85 -10.77 -79.95
CA HIS A 80 8.27 -12.09 -79.68
C HIS A 80 7.21 -12.16 -78.57
N ASP A 81 6.46 -11.08 -78.32
CA ASP A 81 5.30 -11.11 -77.41
C ASP A 81 4.06 -11.79 -78.03
N GLY A 82 3.95 -11.79 -79.37
CA GLY A 82 2.89 -12.43 -80.14
C GLY A 82 1.88 -11.47 -80.79
N HIS A 83 1.94 -10.18 -80.49
CA HIS A 83 1.41 -9.10 -81.30
C HIS A 83 2.43 -8.75 -82.41
N GLY A 84 2.13 -7.76 -83.25
CA GLY A 84 3.05 -7.41 -84.34
C GLY A 84 2.82 -6.02 -84.90
N GLY A 85 3.90 -5.42 -85.36
CA GLY A 85 3.91 -4.06 -85.91
C GLY A 85 3.47 -3.95 -87.38
N PRO A 86 3.51 -2.73 -87.94
CA PRO A 86 3.01 -2.41 -89.30
C PRO A 86 3.83 -2.97 -90.46
N THR A 87 4.78 -3.86 -90.21
CA THR A 87 5.65 -4.46 -91.23
C THR A 87 5.06 -5.78 -91.71
N GLU A 88 4.53 -5.80 -92.94
CA GLU A 88 3.99 -7.03 -93.55
C GLU A 88 5.09 -7.96 -94.09
N GLN A 89 4.98 -9.27 -93.79
CA GLN A 89 5.83 -10.33 -94.34
C GLN A 89 4.98 -11.52 -94.82
N ALA A 90 5.23 -11.99 -96.05
CA ALA A 90 4.60 -13.20 -96.57
C ALA A 90 5.29 -14.46 -96.03
N ALA A 91 4.52 -15.43 -95.55
CA ALA A 91 5.01 -16.74 -95.12
C ALA A 91 3.94 -17.84 -95.29
N CYS A 92 4.38 -19.10 -95.34
CA CYS A 92 3.50 -20.25 -95.52
C CYS A 92 2.81 -20.73 -94.23
N VAL A 93 3.44 -20.47 -93.08
CA VAL A 93 2.91 -20.79 -91.75
C VAL A 93 3.35 -19.67 -90.80
N GLN A 94 2.60 -19.47 -89.72
CA GLN A 94 3.07 -18.61 -88.63
C GLN A 94 4.31 -19.26 -88.01
N VAL A 95 5.45 -18.57 -88.09
CA VAL A 95 6.70 -18.93 -87.41
C VAL A 95 6.96 -17.94 -86.29
N LEU A 96 7.86 -18.28 -85.37
CA LEU A 96 8.31 -17.35 -84.33
C LEU A 96 8.89 -16.09 -84.99
N GLY A 97 8.46 -14.90 -84.54
CA GLY A 97 8.76 -13.61 -85.20
C GLY A 97 7.73 -13.17 -86.22
N LEU A 98 6.53 -13.77 -86.22
CA LEU A 98 5.39 -13.34 -87.04
C LEU A 98 4.05 -13.43 -86.27
N SER A 99 3.29 -12.34 -86.28
CA SER A 99 1.91 -12.30 -85.75
C SER A 99 0.84 -12.26 -86.85
N THR A 100 -0.38 -12.63 -86.46
CA THR A 100 -1.59 -12.52 -87.30
C THR A 100 -2.32 -11.18 -87.17
N THR A 101 -1.91 -10.34 -86.21
CA THR A 101 -2.51 -9.05 -85.93
C THR A 101 -1.50 -7.91 -86.09
N ASN A 102 -2.02 -6.71 -86.34
CA ASN A 102 -1.28 -5.45 -86.40
C ASN A 102 -1.90 -4.50 -85.38
N ASP A 103 -1.70 -4.83 -84.12
CA ASP A 103 -2.29 -4.19 -82.96
C ASP A 103 -1.24 -3.81 -81.90
N ASP A 104 0.03 -4.07 -82.19
CA ASP A 104 1.19 -3.60 -81.42
C ASP A 104 1.47 -2.12 -81.70
N CYS A 105 1.71 -1.35 -80.63
CA CYS A 105 2.06 0.07 -80.71
C CYS A 105 3.56 0.38 -80.56
N ASP A 106 4.39 -0.55 -80.05
CA ASP A 106 5.87 -0.51 -80.13
C ASP A 106 6.49 -1.92 -80.20
N ASP A 107 6.41 -2.53 -81.41
CA ASP A 107 6.91 -3.85 -81.87
C ASP A 107 8.38 -4.21 -81.53
N ALA A 108 9.09 -3.36 -80.79
CA ALA A 108 10.44 -3.59 -80.30
C ALA A 108 10.54 -3.80 -78.76
N GLU A 109 9.46 -3.56 -78.00
CA GLU A 109 9.43 -3.61 -76.54
C GLU A 109 8.28 -4.51 -76.04
N PRO A 110 8.56 -5.77 -75.61
CA PRO A 110 7.57 -6.84 -75.37
C PRO A 110 6.78 -6.68 -74.05
N THR A 111 6.52 -5.44 -73.67
CA THR A 111 5.68 -4.98 -72.56
C THR A 111 4.73 -3.87 -73.02
N THR A 112 4.45 -3.80 -74.33
CA THR A 112 3.76 -2.68 -74.99
C THR A 112 2.78 -3.20 -76.05
N SER A 113 1.79 -3.98 -75.63
CA SER A 113 0.81 -4.59 -76.54
C SER A 113 -0.57 -4.81 -75.89
N PRO A 114 -1.64 -5.03 -76.68
CA PRO A 114 -3.02 -5.20 -76.19
C PRO A 114 -3.31 -6.39 -75.25
N SER A 115 -2.28 -7.11 -74.82
CA SER A 115 -2.38 -8.19 -73.83
C SER A 115 -1.69 -7.89 -72.49
N GLU A 116 -0.92 -6.80 -72.44
CA GLU A 116 -0.27 -6.29 -71.24
C GLU A 116 -1.21 -5.35 -70.44
N ALA A 117 -0.69 -4.71 -69.40
CA ALA A 117 -1.43 -3.76 -68.58
C ALA A 117 -0.57 -2.52 -68.29
N GLU A 118 -1.22 -1.37 -68.23
CA GLU A 118 -0.59 -0.07 -67.94
C GLU A 118 0.36 -0.08 -66.72
N VAL A 119 1.55 0.48 -66.91
CA VAL A 119 2.63 0.59 -65.93
C VAL A 119 2.72 2.03 -65.41
N CYS A 120 2.32 2.24 -64.16
CA CYS A 120 2.20 3.57 -63.56
C CYS A 120 3.43 4.49 -63.78
N ASN A 121 3.20 5.59 -64.50
CA ASN A 121 4.06 6.75 -64.71
C ASN A 121 5.34 6.51 -65.54
N ASP A 122 5.38 5.51 -66.40
CA ASP A 122 6.41 5.44 -67.44
C ASP A 122 6.10 6.36 -68.64
N GLY A 123 4.82 6.75 -68.81
CA GLY A 123 4.32 7.61 -69.89
C GLY A 123 4.22 6.91 -71.24
N VAL A 124 4.16 5.58 -71.23
CA VAL A 124 3.90 4.69 -72.36
C VAL A 124 2.42 4.28 -72.32
N ASP A 125 1.90 3.87 -73.47
CA ASP A 125 0.58 3.25 -73.66
C ASP A 125 0.87 1.75 -73.76
N ASN A 126 1.00 1.06 -72.62
CA ASN A 126 1.48 -0.32 -72.53
C ASN A 126 0.44 -1.33 -73.02
N ASP A 127 -0.86 -1.03 -72.91
CA ASP A 127 -1.94 -1.88 -73.44
C ASP A 127 -2.51 -1.42 -74.80
N CYS A 128 -1.91 -0.37 -75.39
CA CYS A 128 -2.24 0.16 -76.72
C CYS A 128 -3.73 0.54 -76.91
N ASP A 129 -4.48 0.84 -75.84
CA ASP A 129 -5.89 1.26 -75.92
C ASP A 129 -6.07 2.73 -76.36
N GLY A 130 -5.02 3.54 -76.16
CA GLY A 130 -4.97 4.95 -76.54
C GLY A 130 -5.04 5.97 -75.40
N GLU A 131 -5.13 5.55 -74.13
CA GLU A 131 -5.06 6.39 -72.94
C GLU A 131 -3.91 5.95 -71.99
N THR A 132 -2.92 6.80 -71.76
CA THR A 132 -1.75 6.48 -70.91
C THR A 132 -2.04 6.56 -69.41
N ASP A 133 -1.53 5.62 -68.63
CA ASP A 133 -1.54 5.55 -67.15
C ASP A 133 -2.93 5.41 -66.49
N THR A 134 -3.99 5.12 -67.25
CA THR A 134 -5.38 5.28 -66.76
C THR A 134 -5.98 4.06 -66.05
N ASP A 135 -5.69 2.84 -66.53
CA ASP A 135 -6.23 1.57 -65.99
C ASP A 135 -5.14 0.71 -65.30
N ALA A 136 -4.00 1.32 -64.97
CA ALA A 136 -2.90 0.69 -64.24
C ALA A 136 -3.33 0.15 -62.87
N ALA A 137 -2.61 -0.84 -62.36
CA ALA A 137 -2.94 -1.49 -61.09
C ALA A 137 -2.77 -0.54 -59.89
N ASN A 138 -3.85 0.16 -59.54
CA ASN A 138 -3.90 1.10 -58.42
C ASN A 138 -3.34 0.50 -57.12
N VAL A 139 -2.47 1.26 -56.47
CA VAL A 139 -1.92 0.93 -55.15
C VAL A 139 -2.80 1.62 -54.10
N PRO A 140 -3.13 0.97 -52.97
CA PRO A 140 -3.83 1.63 -51.87
C PRO A 140 -2.89 2.62 -51.17
N TRP A 141 -3.30 3.89 -51.11
CA TRP A 141 -2.60 4.95 -50.39
C TRP A 141 -3.33 5.32 -49.10
N TYR A 142 -2.60 5.34 -48.01
CA TYR A 142 -3.03 5.64 -46.65
C TYR A 142 -2.50 7.03 -46.29
N PRO A 143 -3.22 7.84 -45.49
CA PRO A 143 -2.64 9.05 -44.94
C PRO A 143 -1.43 8.68 -44.06
N ASP A 144 -0.48 9.60 -43.96
CA ASP A 144 0.75 9.53 -43.15
C ASP A 144 0.84 10.90 -42.48
N VAL A 145 0.49 10.97 -41.19
CA VAL A 145 0.23 12.24 -40.47
C VAL A 145 1.39 12.68 -39.57
N ASP A 146 2.23 11.75 -39.12
CA ASP A 146 3.45 12.00 -38.32
C ASP A 146 4.76 11.97 -39.14
N GLU A 147 4.71 11.53 -40.40
CA GLU A 147 5.80 11.53 -41.39
C GLU A 147 6.86 10.40 -41.21
N ASP A 148 6.51 9.26 -40.60
CA ASP A 148 7.45 8.13 -40.43
C ASP A 148 7.61 7.22 -41.67
N GLY A 149 6.62 7.23 -42.57
CA GLY A 149 6.59 6.44 -43.81
C GLY A 149 5.70 5.19 -43.80
N TRP A 150 5.01 4.92 -42.70
CA TRP A 150 3.79 4.11 -42.61
C TRP A 150 2.56 5.03 -42.61
N GLY A 151 1.37 4.45 -42.51
CA GLY A 151 0.14 5.23 -42.54
C GLY A 151 -1.06 4.50 -41.98
N ASP A 152 -2.01 5.26 -41.45
CA ASP A 152 -3.18 4.84 -40.65
C ASP A 152 -3.81 3.51 -41.12
N ALA A 153 -3.59 2.43 -40.37
CA ALA A 153 -4.21 1.11 -40.64
C ALA A 153 -5.74 1.11 -40.46
N THR A 154 -6.30 2.15 -39.82
CA THR A 154 -7.74 2.34 -39.63
C THR A 154 -8.39 3.19 -40.73
N ALA A 155 -7.59 3.93 -41.50
CA ALA A 155 -8.06 4.72 -42.62
C ALA A 155 -8.64 3.85 -43.74
N THR A 156 -9.56 4.42 -44.50
CA THR A 156 -9.97 3.84 -45.79
C THR A 156 -8.98 4.33 -46.85
N PRO A 157 -8.17 3.44 -47.47
CA PRO A 157 -7.17 3.87 -48.44
C PRO A 157 -7.80 4.44 -49.71
N ILE A 158 -7.03 5.24 -50.42
CA ILE A 158 -7.33 5.75 -51.76
C ILE A 158 -6.54 4.92 -52.76
N ASP A 159 -7.24 4.12 -53.57
CA ASP A 159 -6.64 3.38 -54.67
C ASP A 159 -6.23 4.35 -55.80
N ALA A 160 -4.92 4.49 -56.08
CA ALA A 160 -4.39 5.38 -57.12
C ALA A 160 -3.01 4.93 -57.65
N CYS A 161 -2.66 5.36 -58.87
CA CYS A 161 -1.34 5.13 -59.50
C CYS A 161 -0.20 5.91 -58.83
N GLU A 162 -0.50 7.08 -58.25
CA GLU A 162 0.43 7.94 -57.49
C GLU A 162 -0.19 8.36 -56.14
N ALA A 163 0.65 8.82 -55.21
CA ALA A 163 0.22 9.42 -53.95
C ALA A 163 -0.77 10.58 -54.20
N PRO A 164 -2.02 10.51 -53.69
CA PRO A 164 -3.05 11.51 -53.98
C PRO A 164 -2.67 12.95 -53.60
N SER A 165 -1.85 13.10 -52.57
CA SER A 165 -1.19 14.32 -52.14
C SER A 165 0.02 13.97 -51.25
N PRO A 166 0.94 14.91 -50.95
CA PRO A 166 1.91 14.73 -49.86
C PRO A 166 1.20 14.39 -48.53
N GLY A 167 1.85 13.58 -47.69
CA GLY A 167 1.24 12.99 -46.49
C GLY A 167 0.37 11.76 -46.81
N TYR A 168 0.77 10.97 -47.82
CA TYR A 168 0.19 9.66 -48.13
C TYR A 168 1.29 8.66 -48.51
N VAL A 169 1.20 7.43 -48.00
CA VAL A 169 2.11 6.31 -48.32
C VAL A 169 1.36 5.03 -48.67
N SER A 170 2.05 4.06 -49.27
CA SER A 170 1.48 2.76 -49.65
C SER A 170 1.54 1.69 -48.55
N ARG A 171 1.95 2.07 -47.34
CA ARG A 171 2.25 1.17 -46.21
C ARG A 171 1.22 1.29 -45.08
N GLY A 172 -0.02 0.89 -45.33
CA GLY A 172 -1.14 1.04 -44.40
C GLY A 172 -1.20 0.05 -43.23
N GLN A 173 -0.19 0.03 -42.37
CA GLN A 173 -0.12 -0.87 -41.19
C GLN A 173 0.28 -0.13 -39.90
N ASP A 174 0.24 1.19 -39.91
CA ASP A 174 0.48 2.01 -38.72
C ASP A 174 -0.68 1.86 -37.71
N CYS A 175 -0.33 1.62 -36.44
CA CYS A 175 -1.28 1.45 -35.36
C CYS A 175 -1.55 2.73 -34.53
N ASP A 176 -0.76 3.79 -34.66
CA ASP A 176 -1.02 5.14 -34.12
C ASP A 176 -0.36 6.25 -34.99
N ASP A 177 -1.00 6.58 -36.13
CA ASP A 177 -0.72 7.63 -37.15
C ASP A 177 -0.71 9.08 -36.58
N GLY A 178 -0.19 9.25 -35.38
CA GLY A 178 0.04 10.52 -34.70
C GLY A 178 1.31 10.54 -33.85
N ASP A 179 2.15 9.50 -33.89
CA ASP A 179 3.39 9.35 -33.13
C ASP A 179 4.48 8.67 -33.98
N ASP A 180 5.49 9.43 -34.41
CA ASP A 180 6.58 9.00 -35.31
C ASP A 180 7.55 7.93 -34.73
N THR A 181 7.14 7.30 -33.63
CA THR A 181 7.83 6.20 -32.96
C THR A 181 7.04 4.90 -32.90
N ILE A 182 5.78 4.87 -33.35
CA ILE A 182 4.88 3.70 -33.30
C ILE A 182 4.59 3.21 -34.72
N PHE A 183 5.33 2.21 -35.19
CA PHE A 183 5.16 1.69 -36.56
C PHE A 183 5.71 0.28 -36.77
N PRO A 184 5.24 -0.44 -37.82
CA PRO A 184 5.75 -1.76 -38.18
C PRO A 184 7.29 -1.89 -38.26
N GLY A 185 7.86 -2.51 -37.23
CA GLY A 185 9.30 -2.72 -37.07
C GLY A 185 10.07 -1.59 -36.39
N ALA A 186 9.42 -0.79 -35.54
CA ALA A 186 10.07 0.02 -34.50
C ALA A 186 10.79 -0.87 -33.46
N ASP A 187 11.54 -0.26 -32.54
CA ASP A 187 12.09 -0.97 -31.37
C ASP A 187 11.01 -1.00 -30.27
N GLU A 188 10.41 -2.16 -30.01
CA GLU A 188 9.49 -2.38 -28.87
C GLU A 188 10.18 -2.01 -27.54
N LEU A 189 9.49 -1.29 -26.65
CA LEU A 189 9.99 -0.83 -25.36
C LEU A 189 9.12 -1.33 -24.21
N CYS A 190 9.74 -1.50 -23.05
CA CYS A 190 9.01 -1.86 -21.84
C CYS A 190 8.12 -0.70 -21.36
N THR A 191 6.81 -0.96 -21.30
CA THR A 191 5.81 -0.08 -20.70
C THR A 191 6.28 0.39 -19.32
N PRO A 192 6.49 1.70 -19.08
CA PRO A 192 6.95 2.20 -17.79
C PRO A 192 5.98 1.86 -16.65
N LEU A 193 6.48 1.71 -15.42
CA LEU A 193 5.64 1.43 -14.24
C LEU A 193 4.53 2.49 -14.07
N GLY A 194 3.27 2.09 -14.30
CA GLY A 194 2.10 2.97 -14.26
C GLY A 194 1.78 3.71 -15.57
N GLY A 195 2.49 3.40 -16.65
CA GLY A 195 2.19 3.79 -18.02
C GLY A 195 0.95 3.09 -18.59
N VAL A 196 0.57 3.48 -19.80
CA VAL A 196 -0.41 2.76 -20.62
C VAL A 196 0.38 1.80 -21.52
N PRO A 197 -0.01 0.51 -21.63
CA PRO A 197 0.64 -0.40 -22.57
C PRO A 197 0.45 0.08 -24.01
N VAL A 198 1.53 0.09 -24.77
CA VAL A 198 1.62 0.47 -26.20
C VAL A 198 2.23 -0.73 -26.95
N ASP A 199 1.92 -0.85 -28.23
CA ASP A 199 2.43 -1.85 -29.17
C ASP A 199 3.26 -1.02 -30.18
N GLU A 200 4.55 -0.82 -29.92
CA GLU A 200 5.34 0.16 -30.69
C GLU A 200 5.70 -0.37 -32.08
N ASP A 201 5.89 -1.68 -32.23
CA ASP A 201 6.22 -2.31 -33.51
C ASP A 201 5.02 -2.80 -34.33
N CYS A 202 3.80 -2.55 -33.83
CA CYS A 202 2.51 -2.90 -34.42
C CYS A 202 2.33 -4.39 -34.78
N ASP A 203 3.02 -5.33 -34.11
CA ASP A 203 2.88 -6.78 -34.37
C ASP A 203 1.68 -7.43 -33.65
N GLY A 204 1.06 -6.72 -32.68
CA GLY A 204 -0.07 -7.20 -31.89
C GLY A 204 0.31 -7.87 -30.57
N GLN A 205 1.60 -7.85 -30.21
CA GLN A 205 2.11 -8.15 -28.87
C GLN A 205 2.46 -6.84 -28.15
N ILE A 206 2.67 -6.92 -26.84
CA ILE A 206 3.10 -5.79 -26.01
C ILE A 206 4.15 -6.30 -25.01
N ASP A 207 5.22 -5.53 -24.79
CA ASP A 207 6.35 -5.80 -23.87
C ASP A 207 7.11 -7.12 -24.14
N THR A 208 6.78 -7.84 -25.22
CA THR A 208 7.06 -9.29 -25.30
C THR A 208 8.46 -9.60 -25.80
N ASP A 209 8.98 -8.82 -26.74
CA ASP A 209 10.36 -8.85 -27.19
C ASP A 209 11.16 -7.55 -26.97
N ALA A 210 10.55 -6.58 -26.27
CA ALA A 210 11.10 -5.30 -25.83
C ALA A 210 12.62 -5.25 -25.61
N VAL A 211 13.28 -4.24 -26.20
CA VAL A 211 14.75 -4.17 -26.31
C VAL A 211 15.46 -3.67 -25.04
N ASP A 212 14.74 -3.00 -24.15
CA ASP A 212 15.24 -2.42 -22.89
C ASP A 212 14.95 -3.28 -21.65
N ARG A 213 14.44 -4.50 -21.83
CA ARG A 213 14.27 -5.50 -20.76
C ARG A 213 15.55 -5.68 -19.93
N VAL A 214 15.36 -5.86 -18.63
CA VAL A 214 16.44 -6.01 -17.65
C VAL A 214 16.40 -7.38 -17.00
N VAL A 215 17.54 -7.79 -16.44
CA VAL A 215 17.65 -9.03 -15.66
C VAL A 215 17.14 -8.74 -14.26
N LEU A 216 16.01 -9.33 -13.89
CA LEU A 216 15.34 -9.16 -12.61
C LEU A 216 15.13 -10.50 -11.90
N PHE A 217 15.17 -10.46 -10.58
CA PHE A 217 14.82 -11.57 -9.69
C PHE A 217 13.33 -11.44 -9.31
N PRO A 218 12.58 -12.54 -9.17
CA PRO A 218 11.32 -12.53 -8.43
C PRO A 218 11.48 -11.85 -7.07
N ASP A 219 10.50 -11.02 -6.73
CA ASP A 219 10.37 -10.28 -5.47
C ASP A 219 8.90 -10.47 -5.05
N LEU A 220 8.66 -11.42 -4.14
CA LEU A 220 7.31 -11.94 -3.86
C LEU A 220 6.59 -11.20 -2.72
N ASP A 221 7.33 -10.53 -1.84
CA ASP A 221 6.79 -9.72 -0.73
C ASP A 221 6.81 -8.21 -0.98
N GLY A 222 7.68 -7.71 -1.87
CA GLY A 222 7.68 -6.34 -2.38
C GLY A 222 8.66 -5.38 -1.68
N ASP A 223 9.70 -5.86 -1.01
CA ASP A 223 10.70 -4.98 -0.37
C ASP A 223 11.72 -4.35 -1.35
N GLY A 224 11.88 -4.93 -2.54
CA GLY A 224 12.75 -4.43 -3.61
C GLY A 224 14.13 -5.10 -3.69
N ALA A 225 14.43 -6.07 -2.84
CA ALA A 225 15.31 -7.19 -3.12
C ALA A 225 14.47 -8.38 -3.64
N GLY A 226 15.15 -9.44 -4.08
CA GLY A 226 14.48 -10.64 -4.59
C GLY A 226 15.42 -11.82 -4.70
N ALA A 227 14.87 -13.01 -4.97
CA ALA A 227 15.61 -14.27 -4.87
C ALA A 227 15.46 -15.21 -6.09
N GLY A 228 16.14 -16.35 -6.02
CA GLY A 228 15.94 -17.45 -6.96
C GLY A 228 16.65 -17.28 -8.31
N ILE A 229 15.90 -17.43 -9.41
CA ILE A 229 16.45 -17.45 -10.77
C ILE A 229 16.06 -16.16 -11.49
N ALA A 230 17.04 -15.30 -11.76
CA ALA A 230 16.80 -14.09 -12.53
C ALA A 230 16.32 -14.38 -13.96
N THR A 231 15.40 -13.56 -14.45
CA THR A 231 14.82 -13.64 -15.79
C THR A 231 14.94 -12.31 -16.52
N LEU A 232 14.96 -12.34 -17.85
CA LEU A 232 15.00 -11.14 -18.68
C LEU A 232 13.56 -10.72 -18.97
N VAL A 233 13.07 -9.69 -18.28
CA VAL A 233 11.68 -9.22 -18.30
C VAL A 233 11.63 -7.69 -18.20
N CYS A 234 10.46 -7.11 -18.47
CA CYS A 234 10.25 -5.67 -18.26
C CYS A 234 10.18 -5.33 -16.76
N PRO A 235 10.64 -4.11 -16.35
CA PRO A 235 10.46 -3.62 -14.99
C PRO A 235 8.99 -3.64 -14.56
N GLY A 236 8.66 -4.51 -13.61
CA GLY A 236 7.29 -4.75 -13.16
C GLY A 236 7.21 -4.84 -11.63
N PRO A 237 6.01 -4.65 -11.04
CA PRO A 237 5.81 -4.97 -9.64
C PRO A 237 5.99 -6.48 -9.40
N GLY A 238 6.68 -6.82 -8.31
CA GLY A 238 7.02 -8.21 -7.97
C GLY A 238 8.30 -8.74 -8.63
N ALA A 239 9.22 -7.84 -8.99
CA ALA A 239 10.55 -8.20 -9.46
C ALA A 239 11.61 -7.13 -9.12
N ALA A 240 12.76 -7.56 -8.59
CA ALA A 240 13.85 -6.73 -8.10
C ALA A 240 15.13 -6.79 -8.95
N LEU A 241 15.95 -5.73 -8.87
CA LEU A 241 17.30 -5.69 -9.47
C LEU A 241 18.36 -6.32 -8.58
N ASP A 242 18.16 -6.29 -7.26
CA ASP A 242 18.98 -7.05 -6.33
C ASP A 242 18.49 -8.50 -6.27
N GLY A 243 19.44 -9.43 -6.16
CA GLY A 243 19.23 -10.87 -6.15
C GLY A 243 19.74 -11.53 -4.87
N SER A 244 19.89 -10.73 -3.81
CA SER A 244 20.62 -11.07 -2.59
C SER A 244 19.70 -11.30 -1.38
N ASP A 245 18.38 -11.30 -1.60
CA ASP A 245 17.40 -11.65 -0.57
C ASP A 245 17.48 -13.16 -0.24
N CYS A 246 17.24 -13.46 1.04
CA CYS A 246 17.37 -14.75 1.67
C CYS A 246 16.04 -15.36 2.17
N ASP A 247 14.95 -14.59 2.26
CA ASP A 247 13.57 -15.09 2.42
C ASP A 247 12.52 -14.19 1.74
N ASP A 248 12.44 -14.31 0.40
CA ASP A 248 11.42 -13.89 -0.60
C ASP A 248 9.94 -14.24 -0.25
N ASN A 249 9.55 -14.09 1.01
CA ASN A 249 8.22 -14.24 1.60
C ASN A 249 8.02 -13.32 2.82
N ASP A 250 9.07 -12.64 3.31
CA ASP A 250 9.08 -11.81 4.52
C ASP A 250 9.76 -10.46 4.25
N PRO A 251 8.99 -9.37 4.00
CA PRO A 251 9.52 -8.08 3.55
C PRO A 251 10.29 -7.29 4.62
N ASP A 252 10.51 -7.89 5.80
CA ASP A 252 11.41 -7.37 6.82
C ASP A 252 12.82 -8.01 6.74
N VAL A 253 13.04 -9.04 5.91
CA VAL A 253 14.29 -9.85 5.81
C VAL A 253 15.00 -9.62 4.46
N PHE A 254 15.82 -8.58 4.36
CA PHE A 254 16.49 -8.20 3.11
C PHE A 254 17.84 -7.49 3.31
N PRO A 255 18.69 -7.42 2.27
CA PRO A 255 20.02 -6.82 2.36
C PRO A 255 20.07 -5.44 3.00
N LEU A 256 21.03 -5.26 3.92
CA LEU A 256 21.32 -4.01 4.64
C LEU A 256 20.31 -3.61 5.74
N GLN A 257 19.41 -4.51 6.15
CA GLN A 257 18.67 -4.37 7.41
C GLN A 257 19.59 -4.37 8.65
N PHE A 258 19.02 -4.04 9.80
CA PHE A 258 19.66 -4.23 11.11
C PHE A 258 19.40 -5.65 11.59
N ASP A 259 20.46 -6.46 11.81
CA ASP A 259 20.28 -7.85 12.25
C ASP A 259 20.33 -7.99 13.78
N GLY A 260 19.19 -8.37 14.36
CA GLY A 260 18.89 -8.20 15.78
C GLY A 260 19.44 -9.29 16.69
N CYS A 261 18.55 -9.89 17.49
CA CYS A 261 18.84 -10.97 18.44
C CYS A 261 17.68 -12.00 18.46
N ASP A 262 17.19 -12.39 17.29
CA ASP A 262 16.06 -13.32 17.13
C ASP A 262 16.42 -14.63 16.41
N GLY A 263 17.65 -14.75 15.90
CA GLY A 263 18.18 -15.92 15.20
C GLY A 263 17.80 -16.03 13.72
N ILE A 264 17.33 -14.94 13.11
CA ILE A 264 17.17 -14.76 11.66
C ILE A 264 18.42 -14.03 11.12
N ASP A 265 18.74 -14.19 9.83
CA ASP A 265 19.77 -13.39 9.13
C ASP A 265 19.04 -12.25 8.41
N THR A 266 18.57 -11.26 9.19
CA THR A 266 17.63 -10.23 8.72
C THR A 266 18.21 -9.39 7.59
N ASN A 267 19.55 -9.29 7.52
CA ASN A 267 20.27 -8.46 6.55
C ASN A 267 20.94 -9.27 5.42
N CYS A 268 20.67 -10.58 5.35
CA CYS A 268 21.14 -11.55 4.36
C CYS A 268 22.66 -11.57 4.12
N ASN A 269 23.48 -11.27 5.13
CA ASN A 269 24.95 -11.23 4.97
C ASN A 269 25.65 -12.57 5.26
N GLY A 270 24.92 -13.56 5.79
CA GLY A 270 25.42 -14.91 6.11
C GLY A 270 26.04 -15.04 7.51
N ILE A 271 25.85 -14.03 8.35
CA ILE A 271 26.08 -14.05 9.80
C ILE A 271 24.68 -14.01 10.47
N LEU A 272 24.61 -14.29 11.77
CA LEU A 272 23.38 -14.20 12.54
C LEU A 272 23.64 -13.29 13.73
N ASP A 273 22.70 -12.40 13.98
CA ASP A 273 22.57 -11.57 15.18
C ASP A 273 23.80 -10.64 15.44
N GLU A 274 24.50 -10.17 14.40
CA GLU A 274 25.74 -9.39 14.60
C GLU A 274 25.59 -7.90 14.89
N ASP A 275 24.46 -7.27 14.53
CA ASP A 275 24.18 -5.88 14.91
C ASP A 275 23.54 -5.78 16.31
N GLY A 276 23.07 -6.90 16.87
CA GLY A 276 22.60 -7.08 18.25
C GLY A 276 23.66 -6.97 19.35
N LEU A 277 24.67 -6.10 19.17
CA LEU A 277 25.67 -5.78 20.18
C LEU A 277 25.04 -4.94 21.29
N VAL A 278 24.98 -5.50 22.50
CA VAL A 278 24.47 -4.82 23.70
C VAL A 278 25.64 -4.25 24.50
N LEU A 279 25.48 -3.05 25.04
CA LEU A 279 26.37 -2.54 26.09
C LEU A 279 25.90 -3.14 27.42
N ALA A 280 26.77 -3.92 28.05
CA ALA A 280 26.48 -4.61 29.30
C ALA A 280 27.47 -4.19 30.38
N TYR A 281 27.06 -4.17 31.63
CA TYR A 281 27.83 -3.68 32.76
C TYR A 281 28.22 -4.86 33.64
N GLU A 282 29.44 -4.88 34.21
CA GLU A 282 29.75 -5.82 35.28
C GLU A 282 28.73 -5.62 36.42
N ASP A 283 28.16 -6.71 36.90
CA ASP A 283 27.07 -6.79 37.90
C ASP A 283 27.43 -7.95 38.83
N LEU A 284 27.93 -7.61 40.03
CA LEU A 284 28.54 -8.56 40.96
C LEU A 284 27.58 -9.01 42.09
N ASP A 285 26.49 -8.30 42.36
CA ASP A 285 25.47 -8.68 43.36
C ASP A 285 24.15 -9.21 42.78
N LEU A 286 23.90 -8.98 41.48
CA LEU A 286 22.78 -9.49 40.66
C LEU A 286 21.43 -8.79 40.88
N ASP A 287 21.42 -7.47 41.10
CA ASP A 287 20.18 -6.67 41.10
C ASP A 287 19.67 -6.25 39.70
N GLY A 288 20.56 -6.21 38.70
CA GLY A 288 20.25 -5.82 37.31
C GLY A 288 20.74 -4.44 36.88
N TRP A 289 21.50 -3.75 37.73
CA TRP A 289 22.32 -2.58 37.41
C TRP A 289 23.81 -2.93 37.45
N GLY A 290 24.68 -2.02 37.05
CA GLY A 290 26.12 -2.27 37.10
C GLY A 290 27.00 -1.07 36.77
N THR A 291 28.26 -1.15 37.19
CA THR A 291 29.23 -0.05 37.11
C THR A 291 29.98 0.02 35.78
N THR A 292 30.55 -1.10 35.33
CA THR A 292 31.65 -1.09 34.33
C THR A 292 31.23 -1.66 32.98
N GLY A 293 30.93 -0.78 32.04
CA GLY A 293 30.44 -1.14 30.71
C GLY A 293 31.48 -1.85 29.80
N VAL A 294 31.06 -2.95 29.20
CA VAL A 294 31.72 -3.73 28.14
C VAL A 294 30.71 -4.07 27.03
N VAL A 295 31.16 -4.13 25.78
CA VAL A 295 30.29 -4.52 24.66
C VAL A 295 30.25 -6.04 24.56
N VAL A 296 29.03 -6.60 24.58
CA VAL A 296 28.74 -8.04 24.43
C VAL A 296 27.82 -8.27 23.22
N GLY A 297 27.67 -9.52 22.78
CA GLY A 297 26.66 -9.88 21.77
C GLY A 297 25.30 -10.19 22.42
N CYS A 298 24.37 -10.72 21.64
CA CYS A 298 22.97 -11.00 21.99
C CYS A 298 22.68 -11.87 23.22
N VAL A 299 23.68 -12.39 23.92
CA VAL A 299 23.49 -13.09 25.19
C VAL A 299 24.26 -12.34 26.26
N LEU A 300 23.53 -11.64 27.12
CA LEU A 300 24.05 -11.02 28.34
C LEU A 300 24.76 -12.11 29.17
N PRO A 301 26.09 -12.01 29.39
CA PRO A 301 26.81 -12.98 30.21
C PRO A 301 26.30 -13.00 31.65
N ALA A 302 26.38 -14.15 32.32
CA ALA A 302 26.02 -14.21 33.73
C ALA A 302 27.00 -13.37 34.59
N GLY A 303 26.46 -12.51 35.46
CA GLY A 303 27.22 -11.47 36.17
C GLY A 303 27.41 -10.21 35.32
N MET A 304 26.41 -9.88 34.50
CA MET A 304 26.30 -8.60 33.81
C MET A 304 24.85 -8.11 33.76
N ALA A 305 24.69 -6.79 33.87
CA ALA A 305 23.45 -6.05 33.72
C ALA A 305 23.34 -5.37 32.34
N ASP A 306 22.13 -5.07 31.89
CA ASP A 306 21.85 -4.20 30.74
C ASP A 306 21.59 -2.73 31.16
N GLN A 307 21.41 -2.48 32.45
CA GLN A 307 21.27 -1.14 33.03
C GLN A 307 22.59 -0.65 33.67
N ALA A 308 22.71 0.67 33.82
CA ALA A 308 23.97 1.36 34.09
C ALA A 308 23.80 2.42 35.16
N GLY A 309 24.80 2.59 36.03
CA GLY A 309 24.83 3.71 36.99
C GLY A 309 24.68 3.32 38.44
N ASP A 310 24.71 2.02 38.74
CA ASP A 310 25.04 1.49 40.06
C ASP A 310 26.31 2.17 40.61
N CYS A 311 26.25 2.55 41.88
CA CYS A 311 27.30 3.23 42.63
C CYS A 311 27.99 2.35 43.71
N ASP A 312 27.44 1.18 44.06
CA ASP A 312 28.11 0.11 44.82
C ASP A 312 27.62 -1.30 44.40
N ASP A 313 28.21 -1.79 43.29
CA ASP A 313 28.20 -3.14 42.65
C ASP A 313 28.37 -4.36 43.60
N THR A 314 28.34 -4.14 44.92
CA THR A 314 28.47 -5.18 45.95
C THR A 314 27.31 -5.21 46.96
N ASP A 315 26.35 -4.29 46.89
CA ASP A 315 25.14 -4.27 47.73
C ASP A 315 23.86 -4.03 46.88
N PRO A 316 23.00 -5.06 46.67
CA PRO A 316 21.83 -5.01 45.77
C PRO A 316 20.64 -4.22 46.34
N ALA A 317 20.95 -3.21 47.14
CA ALA A 317 20.06 -2.19 47.69
C ALA A 317 20.59 -0.77 47.36
N ILE A 318 21.65 -0.66 46.56
CA ILE A 318 22.28 0.59 46.13
C ILE A 318 22.31 0.60 44.59
N HIS A 319 21.27 1.16 43.96
CA HIS A 319 21.13 1.22 42.51
C HIS A 319 20.11 2.31 42.09
N PRO A 320 20.14 2.82 40.84
CA PRO A 320 19.25 3.88 40.33
C PRO A 320 17.72 3.69 40.33
N GLU A 321 17.21 2.66 41.00
CA GLU A 321 15.77 2.39 41.24
C GLU A 321 15.49 1.97 42.70
N ALA A 322 16.45 2.15 43.61
CA ALA A 322 16.26 1.92 45.03
C ALA A 322 15.40 3.04 45.65
N ASP A 323 14.85 2.80 46.84
CA ASP A 323 14.28 3.86 47.66
C ASP A 323 15.39 4.36 48.62
N GLU A 324 15.66 5.67 48.67
CA GLU A 324 16.51 6.28 49.70
C GLU A 324 16.08 5.89 51.12
N VAL A 325 17.02 5.46 51.96
CA VAL A 325 16.80 5.15 53.38
C VAL A 325 17.76 5.91 54.28
N CYS A 326 17.35 6.15 55.53
CA CYS A 326 18.14 6.94 56.49
C CYS A 326 19.33 6.15 57.06
N ASP A 327 20.39 5.93 56.27
CA ASP A 327 21.58 5.19 56.67
C ASP A 327 22.94 5.84 56.32
N LEU A 328 22.94 7.06 55.77
CA LEU A 328 24.11 7.85 55.35
C LEU A 328 24.82 7.35 54.07
N PHE A 329 24.16 6.53 53.26
CA PHE A 329 24.58 6.19 51.91
C PHE A 329 23.65 6.82 50.87
N ASP A 330 24.18 6.93 49.65
CA ASP A 330 23.42 7.25 48.43
C ASP A 330 22.93 5.90 47.92
N ASN A 331 21.64 5.58 48.12
CA ASN A 331 21.02 4.31 47.73
C ASN A 331 20.51 4.35 46.29
N ASP A 332 19.98 5.47 45.82
CA ASP A 332 19.45 5.61 44.45
C ASP A 332 20.44 6.22 43.44
N CYS A 333 21.68 6.44 43.85
CA CYS A 333 22.82 6.84 43.01
C CYS A 333 22.61 8.18 42.26
N ASP A 334 21.85 9.13 42.83
CA ASP A 334 21.57 10.45 42.24
C ASP A 334 22.59 11.57 42.59
N ASP A 335 23.59 11.27 43.44
CA ASP A 335 24.54 12.17 44.15
C ASP A 335 23.95 12.87 45.42
N ALA A 336 22.68 12.64 45.80
CA ALA A 336 22.12 13.05 47.09
C ALA A 336 22.12 11.92 48.13
N ILE A 337 21.80 12.26 49.40
CA ILE A 337 21.87 11.37 50.56
C ILE A 337 20.86 11.82 51.62
N ASP A 338 20.07 10.91 52.17
CA ASP A 338 19.20 11.12 53.33
C ASP A 338 18.31 12.40 53.18
N ASP A 339 18.31 13.29 54.19
CA ASP A 339 17.51 14.53 54.23
C ASP A 339 17.94 15.62 53.21
N ASP A 340 19.08 15.45 52.51
CA ASP A 340 19.47 16.33 51.40
C ASP A 340 18.90 15.85 50.05
N ASP A 341 18.22 14.68 50.02
CA ASP A 341 17.61 14.08 48.83
C ASP A 341 16.34 14.83 48.32
N PRO A 342 16.20 15.05 46.99
CA PRO A 342 15.05 15.77 46.42
C PRO A 342 13.78 14.93 46.21
N ASP A 343 13.89 13.61 46.06
CA ASP A 343 12.76 12.69 45.79
C ASP A 343 12.20 12.08 47.09
N GLY A 344 13.04 11.94 48.11
CA GLY A 344 12.71 11.93 49.53
C GLY A 344 12.79 10.56 50.22
N VAL A 345 13.34 10.56 51.44
CA VAL A 345 13.61 9.34 52.23
C VAL A 345 12.37 8.51 52.56
N THR A 346 12.50 7.19 52.43
CA THR A 346 11.49 6.21 52.81
C THR A 346 12.08 5.09 53.68
N GLY A 347 11.27 4.06 54.00
CA GLY A 347 11.79 2.85 54.65
C GLY A 347 12.35 3.03 56.06
N SER A 348 13.63 2.69 56.24
CA SER A 348 14.26 2.53 57.55
C SER A 348 14.82 3.85 58.08
N GLY A 349 14.62 4.12 59.37
CA GLY A 349 15.18 5.29 60.06
C GLY A 349 14.38 6.59 59.89
N VAL A 350 13.49 6.67 58.89
CA VAL A 350 12.58 7.80 58.67
C VAL A 350 11.68 8.07 59.88
N ARG A 351 11.52 9.34 60.21
CA ARG A 351 10.75 9.87 61.34
C ARG A 351 9.63 10.76 60.81
N THR A 352 8.43 10.57 61.34
CA THR A 352 7.26 11.41 61.02
C THR A 352 7.15 12.54 62.03
N SER A 353 7.08 13.79 61.57
CA SER A 353 6.98 14.96 62.45
C SER A 353 6.00 16.03 61.96
N TRP A 354 5.27 16.65 62.89
CA TRP A 354 4.27 17.69 62.66
C TRP A 354 4.81 19.05 63.07
N ALA A 355 4.22 20.15 62.57
CA ALA A 355 4.62 21.48 63.02
C ALA A 355 4.27 21.63 64.50
N ASP A 356 5.11 22.36 65.25
CA ASP A 356 4.88 22.72 66.65
C ASP A 356 5.17 24.23 66.73
N LEU A 357 4.13 25.05 66.54
CA LEU A 357 4.26 26.50 66.36
C LEU A 357 4.29 27.27 67.69
N ASP A 358 3.74 26.71 68.76
CA ASP A 358 3.65 27.33 70.09
C ASP A 358 4.63 26.74 71.15
N ALA A 359 5.25 25.59 70.84
CA ALA A 359 6.24 24.86 71.63
C ALA A 359 5.70 24.12 72.88
N ASP A 360 4.46 23.61 72.82
CA ASP A 360 3.85 22.81 73.89
C ASP A 360 4.31 21.33 73.91
N GLY A 361 4.64 20.77 72.75
CA GLY A 361 5.12 19.39 72.57
C GLY A 361 4.20 18.45 71.77
N TRP A 362 3.00 18.90 71.39
CA TRP A 362 2.16 18.35 70.33
C TRP A 362 2.35 19.15 69.04
N GLY A 363 1.68 18.71 67.98
CA GLY A 363 1.76 19.37 66.69
C GLY A 363 0.65 18.97 65.75
N ALA A 364 0.38 19.85 64.79
CA ALA A 364 -0.71 19.71 63.83
C ALA A 364 -0.27 19.72 62.35
N GLY A 365 -1.26 19.48 61.49
CA GLY A 365 -1.17 19.73 60.06
C GLY A 365 -0.46 18.61 59.26
N PRO A 366 0.24 18.95 58.16
CA PRO A 366 0.89 17.95 57.32
C PRO A 366 2.16 17.40 57.98
N ALA A 367 2.17 16.08 58.19
CA ALA A 367 3.36 15.33 58.57
C ALA A 367 4.47 15.52 57.53
N LEU A 368 5.69 15.70 58.03
CA LEU A 368 6.94 15.68 57.28
C LEU A 368 7.69 14.38 57.62
N LEU A 369 8.22 13.71 56.60
CA LEU A 369 9.07 12.54 56.72
C LEU A 369 10.52 12.98 56.49
N THR A 370 11.39 12.75 57.47
CA THR A 370 12.82 13.08 57.45
C THR A 370 13.60 12.10 58.34
N CYS A 371 14.90 11.99 58.18
CA CYS A 371 15.77 11.16 59.02
C CYS A 371 15.94 11.75 60.43
N ASP A 372 16.07 13.08 60.53
CA ASP A 372 16.03 13.79 61.81
C ASP A 372 14.81 14.72 61.90
N VAL A 373 14.27 14.89 63.11
CA VAL A 373 13.12 15.79 63.35
C VAL A 373 13.62 17.25 63.31
N PRO A 374 13.14 18.08 62.35
CA PRO A 374 13.62 19.46 62.22
C PRO A 374 13.19 20.33 63.41
N ALA A 375 13.93 21.41 63.67
CA ALA A 375 13.57 22.34 64.74
C ALA A 375 12.22 23.05 64.45
N GLY A 376 11.34 23.10 65.45
CA GLY A 376 9.95 23.57 65.30
C GLY A 376 8.99 22.47 64.81
N ARG A 377 9.34 21.20 65.04
CA ARG A 377 8.50 20.03 64.81
C ARG A 377 8.63 19.01 65.95
N VAL A 378 7.59 18.20 66.13
CA VAL A 378 7.54 17.09 67.10
C VAL A 378 6.98 15.81 66.48
N GLU A 379 7.20 14.66 67.14
CA GLU A 379 6.70 13.34 66.70
C GLU A 379 5.32 13.00 67.31
N GLN A 380 4.65 13.98 67.92
CA GLN A 380 3.36 13.83 68.60
C GLN A 380 2.30 14.60 67.80
N ASP A 381 1.46 13.86 67.05
CA ASP A 381 0.31 14.40 66.31
C ASP A 381 -0.92 14.50 67.22
N GLY A 382 -1.82 15.44 66.93
CA GLY A 382 -3.15 15.50 67.53
C GLY A 382 -3.54 16.86 68.12
N ASP A 383 -2.70 17.88 67.98
CA ASP A 383 -3.04 19.25 68.34
C ASP A 383 -4.22 19.76 67.48
N CYS A 384 -5.15 20.46 68.12
CA CYS A 384 -6.35 21.02 67.52
C CYS A 384 -6.34 22.55 67.33
N ASP A 385 -5.41 23.30 67.95
CA ASP A 385 -5.14 24.72 67.70
C ASP A 385 -3.66 25.10 67.97
N ASP A 386 -2.76 24.60 67.11
CA ASP A 386 -1.28 24.75 67.03
C ASP A 386 -0.68 26.17 67.29
N GLU A 387 -1.51 27.21 67.42
CA GLU A 387 -1.12 28.58 67.80
C GLU A 387 -1.33 28.89 69.31
N GLU A 388 -1.96 28.01 70.11
CA GLU A 388 -2.34 28.21 71.51
C GLU A 388 -1.93 27.03 72.43
N ALA A 389 -0.74 27.12 73.06
CA ALA A 389 -0.11 26.08 73.91
C ALA A 389 -0.86 25.67 75.20
N ASP A 390 -2.11 26.09 75.37
CA ASP A 390 -3.07 25.60 76.35
C ASP A 390 -4.21 24.77 75.74
N VAL A 391 -4.17 24.50 74.42
CA VAL A 391 -5.13 23.73 73.62
C VAL A 391 -4.42 22.51 72.98
N SER A 392 -4.28 21.41 73.71
CA SER A 392 -3.59 20.21 73.21
C SER A 392 -3.97 18.93 73.97
N PRO A 393 -3.71 17.73 73.43
CA PRO A 393 -4.12 16.45 74.03
C PRO A 393 -3.78 16.27 75.52
N GLY A 394 -4.81 16.37 76.36
CA GLY A 394 -4.74 16.24 77.82
C GLY A 394 -4.45 17.54 78.58
N ALA A 395 -4.62 18.72 77.97
CA ALA A 395 -4.77 19.98 78.68
C ALA A 395 -6.03 19.98 79.59
N PRO A 396 -6.16 20.91 80.56
CA PRO A 396 -7.36 20.98 81.39
C PRO A 396 -8.39 21.93 80.78
N GLU A 397 -9.53 21.39 80.35
CA GLU A 397 -10.73 22.13 79.94
C GLU A 397 -11.05 23.30 80.87
N VAL A 398 -11.33 24.48 80.30
CA VAL A 398 -11.94 25.63 80.98
C VAL A 398 -13.18 26.10 80.20
N CYS A 399 -14.17 26.65 80.90
CA CYS A 399 -15.44 27.12 80.35
C CYS A 399 -15.29 28.30 79.37
N ASN A 400 -14.76 28.05 78.18
CA ASN A 400 -14.35 29.04 77.19
C ASN A 400 -15.04 28.83 75.82
N GLY A 401 -15.63 27.65 75.58
CA GLY A 401 -16.30 27.23 74.36
C GLY A 401 -15.40 26.61 73.28
N ARG A 402 -14.21 26.14 73.67
CA ARG A 402 -13.26 25.35 72.86
C ARG A 402 -13.18 23.91 73.38
N ASP A 403 -12.45 23.10 72.64
CA ASP A 403 -12.01 21.74 72.94
C ASP A 403 -10.53 21.93 73.30
N ASP A 404 -10.23 22.24 74.57
CA ASP A 404 -8.89 22.55 75.05
C ASP A 404 -8.04 21.26 75.14
N ASP A 405 -8.64 20.11 75.48
CA ASP A 405 -7.94 18.82 75.59
C ASP A 405 -7.94 17.98 74.29
N CYS A 406 -8.55 18.49 73.22
CA CYS A 406 -8.64 17.90 71.89
C CYS A 406 -9.31 16.50 71.80
N ASP A 407 -10.12 16.07 72.78
CA ASP A 407 -10.88 14.81 72.69
C ASP A 407 -12.11 14.86 71.75
N ARG A 408 -12.57 16.08 71.39
CA ARG A 408 -13.78 16.45 70.61
C ARG A 408 -15.07 16.63 71.41
N LEU A 409 -14.97 16.72 72.72
CA LEU A 409 -15.97 17.34 73.56
C LEU A 409 -15.61 18.84 73.71
N VAL A 410 -16.33 19.59 74.55
CA VAL A 410 -16.22 21.05 74.70
C VAL A 410 -16.70 21.41 76.10
N ASP A 411 -15.83 22.03 76.89
CA ASP A 411 -16.05 22.44 78.27
C ASP A 411 -16.47 21.30 79.24
N GLU A 412 -16.20 20.02 78.94
CA GLU A 412 -16.53 18.90 79.83
C GLU A 412 -15.54 18.75 80.99
N ASP A 413 -16.03 18.38 82.17
CA ASP A 413 -15.24 18.33 83.41
C ASP A 413 -14.40 19.60 83.70
N ALA A 414 -14.74 20.74 83.05
CA ALA A 414 -13.97 21.97 83.03
C ALA A 414 -13.62 22.49 84.43
N VAL A 415 -12.36 22.89 84.62
CA VAL A 415 -11.78 23.13 85.95
C VAL A 415 -12.33 24.39 86.65
N ASP A 416 -13.02 25.26 85.92
CA ASP A 416 -13.75 26.42 86.44
C ASP A 416 -15.29 26.31 86.29
N ALA A 417 -15.81 25.14 85.90
CA ALA A 417 -17.24 24.86 85.88
C ALA A 417 -17.88 25.10 87.26
N VAL A 418 -19.08 25.68 87.25
CA VAL A 418 -19.80 26.03 88.48
C VAL A 418 -20.72 24.88 88.86
N THR A 419 -20.47 24.29 90.02
CA THR A 419 -21.40 23.34 90.64
C THR A 419 -22.49 24.07 91.43
N GLY A 420 -23.75 23.75 91.16
CA GLY A 420 -24.90 24.22 91.92
C GLY A 420 -26.04 23.19 91.92
N TYR A 421 -27.10 23.47 92.66
CA TYR A 421 -28.24 22.56 92.82
C TYR A 421 -29.48 23.14 92.12
N PRO A 422 -30.09 22.45 91.15
CA PRO A 422 -31.28 22.96 90.46
C PRO A 422 -32.49 23.08 91.38
N ASP A 423 -33.42 23.94 90.98
CA ASP A 423 -34.81 24.08 91.44
C ASP A 423 -35.63 23.95 90.14
N GLY A 424 -35.85 22.70 89.73
CA GLY A 424 -36.29 22.34 88.37
C GLY A 424 -37.75 22.68 88.09
N ASP A 425 -38.60 22.61 89.11
CA ASP A 425 -40.02 22.93 89.03
C ASP A 425 -40.39 24.36 89.47
N GLY A 426 -39.51 25.04 90.22
CA GLY A 426 -39.67 26.43 90.65
C GLY A 426 -40.42 26.63 91.97
N ASP A 427 -40.51 25.62 92.85
CA ASP A 427 -41.14 25.72 94.17
C ASP A 427 -40.30 26.54 95.18
N GLY A 428 -38.98 26.62 94.98
CA GLY A 428 -38.02 27.34 95.82
C GLY A 428 -37.20 26.48 96.80
N VAL A 429 -37.29 25.16 96.72
CA VAL A 429 -36.37 24.17 97.28
C VAL A 429 -35.53 23.62 96.12
N SER A 430 -34.26 23.32 96.38
CA SER A 430 -33.37 22.78 95.36
C SER A 430 -33.09 21.30 95.57
N SER A 431 -32.86 20.56 94.49
CA SER A 431 -32.45 19.16 94.51
C SER A 431 -31.23 18.89 95.42
N PRO A 432 -31.10 17.70 96.02
CA PRO A 432 -29.89 17.24 96.69
C PRO A 432 -28.77 16.85 95.71
N ASP A 433 -29.07 16.63 94.43
CA ASP A 433 -28.09 16.22 93.42
C ASP A 433 -27.46 17.44 92.72
N PRO A 434 -26.12 17.58 92.72
CA PRO A 434 -25.44 18.72 92.12
C PRO A 434 -25.32 18.60 90.60
N LEU A 435 -25.49 19.72 89.89
CA LEU A 435 -25.19 19.90 88.48
C LEU A 435 -23.95 20.78 88.31
N SER A 436 -22.96 20.30 87.54
CA SER A 436 -21.82 21.12 87.10
C SER A 436 -22.11 21.70 85.72
N THR A 437 -21.87 22.99 85.53
CA THR A 437 -22.15 23.68 84.25
C THR A 437 -21.28 24.92 84.04
N CYS A 438 -21.03 25.25 82.79
CA CYS A 438 -20.40 26.50 82.37
C CYS A 438 -21.39 27.67 82.22
N ASP A 439 -22.71 27.45 82.36
CA ASP A 439 -23.70 28.53 82.36
C ASP A 439 -23.76 29.24 83.73
N PRO A 440 -23.58 30.58 83.81
CA PRO A 440 -23.52 31.30 85.08
C PRO A 440 -24.84 31.37 85.87
N LEU A 441 -25.07 30.36 86.73
CA LEU A 441 -25.93 30.38 87.93
C LEU A 441 -27.38 30.91 87.76
N PHE A 442 -27.96 30.83 86.56
CA PHE A 442 -29.37 31.16 86.36
C PHE A 442 -30.26 29.97 86.74
N GLY A 443 -30.69 29.92 88.00
CA GLY A 443 -31.62 28.90 88.52
C GLY A 443 -30.97 27.79 89.35
N LEU A 444 -29.71 27.93 89.75
CA LEU A 444 -29.05 27.00 90.68
C LEU A 444 -28.84 27.62 92.06
N SER A 445 -29.15 26.87 93.11
CA SER A 445 -28.79 27.15 94.51
C SER A 445 -27.32 26.83 94.77
N ALA A 446 -26.71 27.55 95.72
CA ALA A 446 -25.34 27.31 96.18
C ALA A 446 -25.24 26.24 97.30
N GLU A 447 -26.36 25.89 97.92
CA GLU A 447 -26.46 24.88 98.97
C GLU A 447 -27.51 23.83 98.53
N PRO A 448 -27.30 22.52 98.82
CA PRO A 448 -28.30 21.50 98.53
C PRO A 448 -29.58 21.76 99.32
N GLY A 449 -30.74 21.49 98.72
CA GLY A 449 -31.99 21.35 99.44
C GLY A 449 -32.33 19.88 99.70
N ASP A 450 -33.43 19.67 100.41
CA ASP A 450 -33.96 18.34 100.75
C ASP A 450 -35.17 17.98 99.86
N ASP A 451 -35.27 18.57 98.66
CA ASP A 451 -36.29 18.21 97.68
C ASP A 451 -36.16 16.74 97.25
N CYS A 452 -37.28 16.04 97.16
CA CYS A 452 -37.34 14.62 96.81
C CYS A 452 -37.89 14.33 95.41
N ASP A 453 -38.28 15.34 94.63
CA ASP A 453 -38.78 15.20 93.25
C ASP A 453 -38.70 16.53 92.44
N ASP A 454 -37.50 16.94 92.02
CA ASP A 454 -37.11 18.20 91.29
C ASP A 454 -37.86 18.47 89.94
N ASP A 455 -38.86 17.65 89.60
CA ASP A 455 -39.79 17.77 88.47
C ASP A 455 -41.26 18.04 88.91
N ASP A 456 -41.62 18.05 90.21
CA ASP A 456 -43.01 18.16 90.73
C ASP A 456 -43.18 19.12 91.94
N PRO A 457 -43.68 20.36 91.72
CA PRO A 457 -43.70 21.44 92.72
C PRO A 457 -44.79 21.27 93.80
N GLU A 458 -45.46 20.12 93.85
CA GLU A 458 -46.32 19.71 94.97
C GLU A 458 -45.58 18.80 95.97
N ARG A 459 -44.29 18.49 95.75
CA ARG A 459 -43.53 17.44 96.46
C ARG A 459 -42.20 17.91 97.05
N PHE A 460 -42.27 18.57 98.21
CA PHE A 460 -41.11 19.22 98.83
C PHE A 460 -41.21 19.26 100.37
N PRO A 461 -40.10 19.46 101.10
CA PRO A 461 -40.08 19.62 102.56
C PRO A 461 -41.14 20.57 103.15
N GLY A 462 -42.18 19.99 103.73
CA GLY A 462 -43.29 20.73 104.33
C GLY A 462 -44.48 21.04 103.41
N ALA A 463 -44.60 20.35 102.27
CA ALA A 463 -45.83 20.26 101.49
C ALA A 463 -47.00 19.68 102.32
N THR A 464 -48.20 19.58 101.72
CA THR A 464 -49.39 19.04 102.42
C THR A 464 -49.72 17.64 101.92
N GLU A 465 -49.26 16.65 102.68
CA GLU A 465 -49.62 15.24 102.60
C GLU A 465 -51.08 14.95 102.19
N ILE A 466 -51.26 14.07 101.21
CA ILE A 466 -52.52 13.56 100.66
C ILE A 466 -52.76 12.14 101.19
N PRO A 467 -53.50 11.97 102.31
CA PRO A 467 -53.41 10.76 103.11
C PRO A 467 -53.73 9.45 102.37
N GLY A 468 -52.76 8.54 102.32
CA GLY A 468 -52.88 7.16 101.84
C GLY A 468 -52.85 6.99 100.32
N ASN A 469 -52.19 7.89 99.58
CA ASN A 469 -52.02 7.78 98.13
C ASN A 469 -50.75 7.00 97.71
N GLY A 470 -49.81 6.78 98.61
CA GLY A 470 -48.52 6.10 98.38
C GLY A 470 -47.37 7.02 97.93
N ILE A 471 -47.55 8.34 97.95
CA ILE A 471 -46.53 9.36 97.71
C ILE A 471 -46.18 9.98 99.07
N ASP A 472 -44.93 10.42 99.20
CA ASP A 472 -44.38 11.14 100.35
C ASP A 472 -44.17 12.57 99.84
N GLU A 473 -45.18 13.42 100.05
CA GLU A 473 -45.23 14.78 99.50
C GLU A 473 -44.40 15.75 100.33
N ASP A 474 -44.37 15.60 101.66
CA ASP A 474 -43.59 16.47 102.53
C ASP A 474 -42.12 16.04 102.74
N CYS A 475 -41.70 14.99 102.02
CA CYS A 475 -40.36 14.40 102.01
C CYS A 475 -39.84 13.96 103.40
N ASP A 476 -40.72 13.69 104.38
CA ASP A 476 -40.33 13.20 105.72
C ASP A 476 -39.95 11.71 105.77
N GLY A 477 -40.27 10.99 104.69
CA GLY A 477 -40.03 9.56 104.52
C GLY A 477 -41.27 8.67 104.65
N ALA A 478 -42.49 9.23 104.84
CA ALA A 478 -43.71 8.43 105.01
C ALA A 478 -45.06 9.12 104.71
N ASP A 479 -45.78 8.61 103.69
CA ASP A 479 -47.22 8.86 103.42
C ASP A 479 -48.10 8.82 104.70
N LEU A 480 -48.83 9.91 104.92
CA LEU A 480 -49.74 10.13 106.03
C LEU A 480 -50.96 9.17 106.04
N ALA A 481 -50.93 8.16 106.92
CA ALA A 481 -51.99 7.15 106.97
C ALA A 481 -53.41 7.65 107.33
N ILE A 482 -54.42 7.21 106.55
CA ILE A 482 -55.86 7.47 106.79
C ILE A 482 -56.36 6.88 108.13
N SER A 483 -56.88 7.72 109.02
CA SER A 483 -57.45 7.32 110.32
C SER A 483 -58.90 6.82 110.25
N THR A 484 -59.19 5.64 110.81
CA THR A 484 -60.48 4.92 110.61
C THR A 484 -61.49 5.06 111.77
N VAL A 485 -61.71 6.26 112.32
CA VAL A 485 -62.53 6.44 113.55
C VAL A 485 -63.64 7.51 113.45
N ASP A 486 -64.46 7.52 112.38
CA ASP A 486 -65.82 8.12 112.47
C ASP A 486 -66.86 7.63 111.42
N LEU A 487 -67.01 6.30 111.23
CA LEU A 487 -68.05 5.73 110.33
C LEU A 487 -68.97 4.73 111.03
N GLY A 488 -69.80 5.26 111.92
CA GLY A 488 -70.83 4.53 112.64
C GLY A 488 -72.23 4.53 112.01
N LEU A 489 -72.42 4.25 110.70
CA LEU A 489 -73.77 3.89 110.21
C LEU A 489 -73.82 3.01 108.93
N ALA A 490 -74.32 1.78 109.12
CA ALA A 490 -74.99 0.92 108.14
C ALA A 490 -74.27 0.51 106.84
N CYS A 491 -73.56 -0.63 106.92
CA CYS A 491 -73.31 -1.55 105.81
C CYS A 491 -74.55 -1.82 104.93
N ARG A 492 -74.40 -1.62 103.60
CA ARG A 492 -74.95 -2.51 102.54
C ARG A 492 -74.01 -2.56 101.35
N THR A 493 -73.86 -3.75 100.79
CA THR A 493 -73.04 -4.09 99.61
C THR A 493 -73.70 -3.71 98.29
N ALA A 494 -72.93 -3.20 97.30
CA ALA A 494 -72.85 -3.73 95.92
C ALA A 494 -72.02 -2.82 94.97
N SER A 495 -71.05 -3.42 94.27
CA SER A 495 -70.45 -2.96 93.00
C SER A 495 -71.44 -3.20 91.82
N PRO A 496 -71.12 -2.96 90.52
CA PRO A 496 -69.94 -2.34 89.87
C PRO A 496 -70.39 -1.14 88.97
N SER A 497 -69.84 -0.72 87.80
CA SER A 497 -68.76 -1.18 86.89
C SER A 497 -68.30 -0.07 85.91
N PHE A 498 -67.03 -0.13 85.49
CA PHE A 498 -66.47 0.14 84.15
C PHE A 498 -67.34 0.83 83.07
N SER A 499 -66.76 1.82 82.37
CA SER A 499 -66.23 1.59 80.99
C SER A 499 -65.36 2.76 80.43
N PRO A 500 -64.48 2.53 79.43
CA PRO A 500 -63.37 3.44 79.06
C PRO A 500 -63.35 3.92 77.59
N TRP A 501 -62.62 5.01 77.30
CA TRP A 501 -62.05 5.40 75.97
C TRP A 501 -60.77 6.25 76.26
N LEU A 502 -59.55 6.00 75.76
CA LEU A 502 -58.99 5.76 74.41
C LEU A 502 -58.84 7.07 73.57
N TRP A 503 -57.67 7.21 72.90
CA TRP A 503 -57.14 8.28 71.98
C TRP A 503 -56.03 9.18 72.57
N LEU A 504 -55.01 9.66 71.83
CA LEU A 504 -54.33 9.16 70.60
C LEU A 504 -52.97 9.90 70.39
N ARG A 505 -52.05 9.30 69.61
CA ARG A 505 -50.75 9.86 69.15
C ARG A 505 -50.83 11.23 68.43
N ARG A 506 -49.74 12.00 68.55
CA ARG A 506 -48.77 12.40 67.47
C ARG A 506 -47.47 12.83 68.18
N ARG A 507 -46.29 12.27 67.89
CA ARG A 507 -45.51 12.21 66.63
C ARG A 507 -44.89 13.56 66.27
#